data_AF-A0A0Q6RNM6-F1
#
_entry.id   AF-A0A0Q6RNM6-F1
#
_cell.length_a   1.000
_cell.length_b   1.000
_cell.length_c   1.000
_cell.angle_alpha   90.00
_cell.angle_beta   90.00
_cell.angle_gamma   90.00
#
_symmetry.space_group_name_H-M   'P 1'
#
loop_
_entity.id
_entity.type
_entity.pdbx_description
1 polymer ?
#
loop_
_entity_poly.entity_id
_entity_poly.type
_entity_poly.pdbx_seq_one_letter_code
_entity_poly.pdbx_strand_id
1 'polypeptide(L)'
;MGTDAMRMVRRNKLIGMWAASKMGLGREEAKAYSDSLARDALDVHRNDILAAIRRDFHEAGIPPCDEDVREVMTASWLQAGKQTKGADASDGAVVQIARSLMK
;
A
#
# COMPACT_ATOMS: atom_id res chain seq x y z
N MET A 1 17.68 0.95 -13.17
CA MET A 1 16.32 0.56 -12.70
C MET A 1 15.32 1.35 -13.52
N GLY A 2 14.43 0.68 -14.25
CA GLY A 2 13.39 1.35 -15.04
C GLY A 2 12.45 2.16 -14.16
N THR A 3 11.94 3.28 -14.67
CA THR A 3 11.02 4.21 -14.00
C THR A 3 9.77 3.50 -13.44
N ASP A 4 9.43 2.36 -14.02
CA ASP A 4 8.29 1.48 -13.77
C ASP A 4 8.46 0.72 -12.45
N ALA A 5 9.65 0.13 -12.22
CA ALA A 5 9.96 -0.61 -11.01
C ALA A 5 9.92 0.32 -9.78
N MET A 6 10.48 1.53 -9.89
CA MET A 6 10.43 2.53 -8.82
C MET A 6 8.98 2.96 -8.49
N ARG A 7 8.12 3.05 -9.51
CA ARG A 7 6.71 3.37 -9.34
C ARG A 7 5.95 2.24 -8.62
N MET A 8 6.24 0.99 -8.95
CA MET A 8 5.66 -0.19 -8.29
C MET A 8 6.06 -0.28 -6.81
N VAL A 9 7.33 -0.04 -6.49
CA VAL A 9 7.83 0.00 -5.10
C VAL A 9 7.07 1.05 -4.27
N ARG A 10 6.91 2.27 -4.82
CA ARG A 10 6.18 3.35 -4.14
C ARG A 10 4.70 3.04 -3.95
N ARG A 11 4.06 2.48 -4.98
CA ARG A 11 2.67 2.00 -4.91
C ARG A 11 2.52 0.98 -3.77
N ASN A 12 3.34 -0.06 -3.77
CA ASN A 12 3.24 -1.12 -2.76
C ASN A 12 3.51 -0.60 -1.33
N LYS A 13 4.42 0.36 -1.19
CA LYS A 13 4.69 1.01 0.10
C LYS A 13 3.45 1.73 0.64
N LEU A 14 2.76 2.51 -0.20
CA LEU A 14 1.53 3.21 0.19
C LEU A 14 0.41 2.25 0.58
N ILE A 15 0.21 1.20 -0.22
CA ILE A 15 -0.81 0.19 0.05
C ILE A 15 -0.49 -0.56 1.36
N GLY A 16 0.78 -0.90 1.60
CA GLY A 16 1.20 -1.56 2.82
C GLY A 16 0.96 -0.73 4.08
N MET A 17 1.21 0.58 4.03
CA MET A 17 0.91 1.47 5.15
C MET A 17 -0.59 1.53 5.45
N TRP A 18 -1.43 1.58 4.41
CA TRP A 18 -2.89 1.55 4.56
C TRP A 18 -3.36 0.24 5.16
N ALA A 19 -2.89 -0.90 4.64
CA ALA A 19 -3.26 -2.22 5.13
C ALA A 19 -2.82 -2.42 6.59
N ALA A 20 -1.60 -2.02 6.94
CA ALA A 20 -1.11 -2.06 8.32
C ALA A 20 -1.96 -1.20 9.28
N SER A 21 -2.38 -0.02 8.83
CA SER A 21 -3.28 0.85 9.61
C SER A 21 -4.65 0.20 9.85
N LYS A 22 -5.22 -0.46 8.83
CA LYS A 22 -6.47 -1.24 8.97
C LYS A 22 -6.31 -2.42 9.92
N MET A 23 -5.16 -3.10 9.89
CA MET A 23 -4.80 -4.18 10.81
C MET A 23 -4.49 -3.72 12.24
N GLY A 24 -4.44 -2.40 12.51
CA GLY A 24 -4.11 -1.86 13.83
C GLY A 24 -2.65 -2.07 14.22
N LEU A 25 -1.74 -2.27 13.26
CA LEU A 25 -0.31 -2.44 13.52
C LEU A 25 0.30 -1.14 14.05
N GLY A 26 1.26 -1.26 14.96
CA GLY A 26 2.04 -0.12 15.47
C GLY A 26 2.85 0.56 14.36
N ARG A 27 3.31 1.80 14.58
CA ARG A 27 4.06 2.59 13.58
C ARG A 27 5.28 1.84 13.00
N GLU A 28 6.01 1.12 13.83
CA GLU A 28 7.21 0.38 13.42
C GLU A 28 6.85 -0.90 12.63
N GLU A 29 5.83 -1.62 13.08
CA GLU A 29 5.29 -2.80 12.38
C GLU A 29 4.68 -2.43 11.03
N ALA A 30 3.93 -1.32 10.97
CA ALA A 30 3.37 -0.79 9.75
C ALA A 30 4.46 -0.40 8.73
N LYS A 31 5.54 0.21 9.22
CA LYS A 31 6.70 0.52 8.38
C LYS A 31 7.35 -0.77 7.86
N ALA A 32 7.58 -1.77 8.72
CA ALA A 32 8.19 -3.04 8.32
C ALA A 32 7.33 -3.80 7.30
N TYR A 33 6.02 -3.88 7.53
CA TYR A 33 5.05 -4.50 6.63
C TYR A 33 5.03 -3.80 5.26
N SER A 34 4.95 -2.47 5.26
CA SER A 34 5.02 -1.64 4.06
C SER A 34 6.33 -1.83 3.27
N ASP A 35 7.46 -1.91 3.96
CA ASP A 35 8.77 -2.13 3.37
C ASP A 35 8.90 -3.56 2.78
N SER A 36 8.26 -4.58 3.39
CA SER A 36 8.20 -5.93 2.83
C SER A 36 7.46 -5.94 1.49
N LEU A 37 6.27 -5.35 1.43
CA LEU A 37 5.49 -5.27 0.19
C LEU A 37 6.19 -4.44 -0.90
N ALA A 38 6.94 -3.42 -0.50
CA ALA A 38 7.77 -2.63 -1.41
C ALA A 38 8.91 -3.47 -2.02
N ARG A 39 9.48 -4.43 -1.29
CA ARG A 39 10.49 -5.37 -1.81
C ARG A 39 9.87 -6.39 -2.77
N ASP A 40 8.70 -6.95 -2.43
CA ASP A 40 7.97 -7.87 -3.31
C ASP A 40 7.54 -7.21 -4.64
N ALA A 41 7.47 -5.87 -4.69
CA ALA A 41 7.20 -5.12 -5.93
C ALA A 41 8.27 -5.34 -7.02
N LEU A 42 9.49 -5.70 -6.64
CA LEU A 42 10.60 -5.96 -7.56
C LEU A 42 10.59 -7.40 -8.09
N ASP A 43 9.81 -8.28 -7.46
CA ASP A 43 9.68 -9.68 -7.82
C ASP A 43 8.37 -9.90 -8.59
N VAL A 44 8.50 -10.10 -9.90
CA VAL A 44 7.35 -10.28 -10.80
C VAL A 44 6.50 -11.51 -10.47
N HIS A 45 7.02 -12.49 -9.74
CA HIS A 45 6.28 -13.68 -9.30
C HIS A 45 5.57 -13.47 -7.96
N ARG A 46 6.00 -12.48 -7.16
CA ARG A 46 5.41 -12.12 -5.85
C ARG A 46 4.60 -10.82 -5.85
N ASN A 47 4.49 -10.16 -6.99
CA ASN A 47 3.79 -8.87 -7.11
C ASN A 47 2.25 -8.95 -7.02
N ASP A 48 1.69 -10.08 -6.58
CA ASP A 48 0.26 -10.20 -6.27
C ASP A 48 -0.07 -9.59 -4.90
N ILE A 49 0.01 -8.25 -4.84
CA ILE A 49 -0.27 -7.48 -3.64
C ILE A 49 -1.73 -7.60 -3.18
N LEU A 50 -2.65 -7.87 -4.10
CA LEU A 50 -4.07 -8.03 -3.77
C LEU A 50 -4.30 -9.34 -3.01
N ALA A 51 -3.73 -10.44 -3.49
CA ALA A 51 -3.78 -11.72 -2.80
C ALA A 51 -3.09 -11.66 -1.44
N ALA A 52 -1.94 -10.97 -1.33
CA ALA A 52 -1.24 -10.76 -0.06
C ALA A 52 -2.13 -10.07 0.97
N ILE A 53 -2.65 -8.88 0.64
CA ILE A 53 -3.48 -8.10 1.57
C ILE A 53 -4.77 -8.82 1.94
N ARG A 54 -5.41 -9.51 0.99
CA ARG A 54 -6.61 -10.30 1.28
C ARG A 54 -6.31 -11.41 2.29
N ARG A 55 -5.17 -12.09 2.14
CA ARG A 55 -4.75 -13.12 3.08
C ARG A 55 -4.48 -12.51 4.45
N ASP A 56 -3.70 -11.44 4.51
CA ASP A 56 -3.33 -10.80 5.77
C ASP A 56 -4.55 -10.21 6.50
N PHE A 57 -5.53 -9.66 5.77
CA PHE A 57 -6.80 -9.19 6.33
C PHE A 57 -7.66 -10.34 6.85
N HIS A 58 -7.74 -11.45 6.10
CA HIS A 58 -8.43 -12.65 6.55
C HIS A 58 -7.78 -13.22 7.82
N GLU A 59 -6.45 -13.27 7.90
CA GLU A 59 -5.70 -13.68 9.09
C GLU A 59 -5.92 -12.72 10.28
N ALA A 60 -6.05 -11.42 10.01
CA ALA A 60 -6.38 -10.41 11.02
C ALA A 60 -7.86 -10.38 11.42
N GLY A 61 -8.72 -11.21 10.81
CA GLY A 61 -10.17 -11.21 11.06
C GLY A 61 -10.90 -9.96 10.52
N ILE A 62 -10.28 -9.23 9.59
CA ILE A 62 -10.84 -8.05 8.94
C ILE A 62 -11.54 -8.51 7.65
N PRO A 63 -12.85 -8.27 7.49
CA PRO A 63 -13.55 -8.63 6.26
C PRO A 63 -13.00 -7.79 5.10
N PRO A 64 -12.42 -8.42 4.05
CA PRO A 64 -11.94 -7.67 2.90
C PRO A 64 -13.15 -7.19 2.09
N CYS A 65 -13.26 -5.89 1.89
CA CYS A 65 -14.12 -5.33 0.85
C CYS A 65 -13.28 -5.28 -0.43
N ASP A 66 -13.57 -6.19 -1.38
CA ASP A 66 -12.87 -6.25 -2.67
C ASP A 66 -12.89 -4.89 -3.41
N GLU A 67 -13.91 -4.07 -3.16
CA GLU A 67 -14.04 -2.69 -3.68
C GLU A 67 -13.00 -1.74 -3.07
N ASP A 68 -12.84 -1.73 -1.74
CA ASP A 68 -11.83 -0.93 -1.04
C ASP A 68 -10.42 -1.24 -1.55
N VAL A 69 -10.06 -2.51 -1.68
CA VAL A 69 -8.71 -2.90 -2.14
C VAL A 69 -8.48 -2.41 -3.59
N ARG A 70 -9.50 -2.48 -4.46
CA ARG A 70 -9.42 -1.98 -5.84
C ARG A 70 -9.33 -0.44 -5.91
N GLU A 71 -10.04 0.28 -5.07
CA GLU A 71 -9.93 1.73 -4.96
C GLU A 71 -8.54 2.15 -4.47
N VAL A 72 -8.01 1.50 -3.43
CA VAL A 72 -6.67 1.75 -2.90
C VAL A 72 -5.60 1.54 -3.97
N MET A 73 -5.74 0.49 -4.79
CA MET A 73 -4.81 0.24 -5.90
C MET A 73 -4.86 1.37 -6.93
N THR A 74 -6.06 1.79 -7.33
CA THR A 74 -6.25 2.87 -8.32
C THR A 74 -5.70 4.20 -7.80
N ALA A 75 -6.01 4.55 -6.55
CA ALA A 75 -5.51 5.75 -5.90
C ALA A 75 -3.98 5.72 -5.74
N SER A 76 -3.41 4.57 -5.36
CA SER A 76 -1.96 4.42 -5.19
C SER A 76 -1.19 4.52 -6.51
N TRP A 77 -1.75 4.01 -7.61
CA TRP A 77 -1.19 4.19 -8.95
C TRP A 77 -1.18 5.66 -9.38
N LEU A 78 -2.27 6.38 -9.14
CA LEU A 78 -2.37 7.81 -9.44
C LEU A 78 -1.37 8.62 -8.61
N GLN A 79 -1.23 8.29 -7.32
CA GLN A 79 -0.29 8.93 -6.40
C GLN A 79 1.17 8.64 -6.77
N ALA A 80 1.50 7.39 -7.14
CA ALA A 80 2.84 7.00 -7.57
C ALA A 80 3.22 7.57 -8.94
N GLY A 81 2.23 7.93 -9.76
CA GLY A 81 2.40 8.64 -11.03
C GLY A 81 2.67 10.14 -10.90
N LYS A 82 2.21 10.79 -9.82
CA LYS A 82 2.54 12.19 -9.53
C LYS A 82 4.03 12.30 -9.18
N GLN A 83 4.78 13.08 -9.96
CA GLN A 83 6.17 13.41 -9.65
C GLN A 83 6.24 14.12 -8.28
N THR A 84 6.68 13.41 -7.26
CA THR A 84 7.01 14.01 -5.97
C THR A 84 8.39 14.66 -6.08
N LYS A 85 8.43 15.99 -6.26
CA LYS A 85 9.60 16.77 -5.83
C LYS A 85 9.60 16.74 -4.29
N GLY A 86 10.64 16.16 -3.70
CA GLY A 86 10.91 16.27 -2.27
C GLY A 86 10.46 15.09 -1.42
N ALA A 87 11.35 14.69 -0.52
CA ALA A 87 11.25 13.58 0.42
C ALA A 87 10.16 13.79 1.49
N ASP A 88 9.68 12.66 2.04
CA ASP A 88 8.88 12.53 3.26
C ASP A 88 7.35 12.72 3.23
N ALA A 89 6.70 12.68 2.06
CA ALA A 89 5.23 12.76 1.97
C ALA A 89 4.46 11.44 2.24
N SER A 90 5.01 10.50 3.04
CA SER A 90 4.36 9.20 3.30
C SER A 90 3.17 9.33 4.26
N ASP A 91 3.22 10.26 5.22
CA ASP A 91 2.17 10.42 6.25
C ASP A 91 0.90 11.10 5.66
N GLY A 92 1.06 12.16 4.85
CA GLY A 92 -0.07 12.91 4.30
C GLY A 92 -0.87 12.15 3.22
N ALA A 93 -0.19 11.35 2.39
CA ALA A 93 -0.85 10.53 1.37
C ALA A 93 -1.63 9.37 1.98
N VAL A 94 -1.09 8.73 3.03
CA VAL A 94 -1.79 7.66 3.77
C VAL A 94 -3.06 8.19 4.42
N VAL A 95 -3.02 9.38 5.04
CA VAL A 95 -4.20 10.00 5.65
C VAL A 95 -5.28 10.34 4.60
N GLN A 96 -4.90 10.74 3.39
CA GLN A 96 -5.86 11.01 2.30
C GLN A 96 -6.51 9.74 1.75
N ILE A 97 -5.74 8.66 1.56
CA ILE A 97 -6.28 7.36 1.14
C ILE A 97 -7.21 6.81 2.24
N ALA A 98 -6.78 6.83 3.50
CA ALA A 98 -7.60 6.41 4.63
C ALA A 98 -8.89 7.24 4.73
N ARG A 99 -8.83 8.56 4.52
CA ARG A 99 -10.00 9.46 4.58
C ARG A 99 -10.99 9.25 3.43
N SER A 100 -10.54 8.91 2.22
CA SER A 100 -11.46 8.59 1.11
C SER A 100 -12.23 7.29 1.35
N LEU A 101 -11.65 6.34 2.10
CA LEU A 101 -12.17 4.98 2.31
C LEU A 101 -12.88 4.79 3.68
N MET A 102 -13.18 5.89 4.38
CA MET A 102 -13.85 5.87 5.69
C MET A 102 -15.17 6.67 5.65
N LYS A 103 -15.74 6.92 4.46
CA LYS A 103 -17.06 7.51 4.31
C LYS A 103 -18.16 6.45 4.34
#